data_AF-A0A9P8HSP8-F1
#
_entry.id   AF-A0A9P8HSP8-F1
#
_cell.length_a   1.000
_cell.length_b   1.000
_cell.length_c   1.000
_cell.angle_alpha   90.00
_cell.angle_beta   90.00
_cell.angle_gamma   90.00
#
_symmetry.space_group_name_H-M   'P 1'
#
loop_
_entity.id
_entity.type
_entity.pdbx_description
1 polymer ?
#
loop_
_entity_poly.entity_id
_entity_poly.type
_entity_poly.pdbx_seq_one_letter_code
_entity_poly.pdbx_strand_id
1 'polypeptide(L)'
;MAQLRALSDRLSQSQTSPTHLSLVLVSRSSKLLYSEDFRPLSLSSWDADLQASTLPILAPAQIAEHLGRAPERVVLVDNTSSEDVAAHYPLFLKRGVSVVTPNKKAFSGSYALWEDIVAATNSPGGGLAFHESSVGAGLPVISTLKELVDTGDEIRRIE
;
A
#
# COMPACT_ATOMS: atom_id res chain seq x y z
N MET A 1 11.36 -9.15 4.13
CA MET A 1 12.07 -8.70 2.92
C MET A 1 12.67 -9.80 2.05
N ALA A 2 13.00 -10.99 2.57
CA ALA A 2 13.30 -12.15 1.71
C ALA A 2 12.16 -12.44 0.71
N GLN A 3 10.90 -12.32 1.17
CA GLN A 3 9.72 -12.39 0.32
C GLN A 3 9.66 -11.29 -0.75
N LEU A 4 10.01 -10.03 -0.43
CA LEU A 4 10.04 -8.94 -1.41
C LEU A 4 11.11 -9.18 -2.47
N ARG A 5 12.29 -9.68 -2.09
CA ARG A 5 13.33 -10.05 -3.05
C ARG A 5 12.87 -11.18 -3.95
N ALA A 6 12.38 -12.28 -3.38
CA ALA A 6 11.84 -13.41 -4.15
C ALA A 6 10.70 -12.98 -5.10
N LEU A 7 9.82 -12.09 -4.64
CA LEU A 7 8.75 -11.51 -5.45
C LEU A 7 9.31 -10.65 -6.59
N SER A 8 10.26 -9.76 -6.29
CA SER A 8 10.91 -8.91 -7.28
C SER A 8 11.61 -9.74 -8.34
N ASP A 9 12.38 -10.75 -7.94
CA ASP A 9 13.08 -11.66 -8.86
C ASP A 9 12.08 -12.38 -9.77
N ARG A 10 11.02 -12.95 -9.20
CA ARG A 10 9.96 -13.64 -9.95
C ARG A 10 9.25 -12.73 -10.94
N LEU A 11 8.89 -11.52 -10.54
CA LEU A 11 8.17 -10.56 -11.39
C LEU A 11 9.06 -10.01 -12.50
N SER A 12 10.36 -9.81 -12.23
CA SER A 12 11.31 -9.36 -13.25
C SER A 12 11.57 -10.39 -14.35
N GLN A 13 11.36 -11.69 -14.04
CA GLN A 13 11.54 -12.79 -14.98
C GLN A 13 10.26 -13.16 -15.77
N SER A 14 9.17 -12.40 -15.58
CA SER A 14 7.92 -12.62 -16.31
C SER A 14 8.13 -12.45 -17.82
N GLN A 15 7.78 -13.46 -18.63
CA GLN A 15 7.98 -13.43 -20.09
C GLN A 15 7.02 -12.47 -20.82
N THR A 16 5.86 -12.17 -20.23
CA THR A 16 4.82 -11.36 -20.87
C THR A 16 4.87 -9.89 -20.45
N SER A 17 5.20 -9.62 -19.18
CA SER A 17 5.29 -8.27 -18.64
C SER A 17 6.28 -8.23 -17.46
N PRO A 18 7.59 -8.11 -17.74
CA PRO A 18 8.60 -7.94 -16.71
C PRO A 18 8.27 -6.75 -15.82
N THR A 19 8.23 -6.97 -14.50
CA THR A 19 7.94 -5.90 -13.53
C THR A 19 9.07 -5.82 -12.52
N HIS A 20 9.70 -4.65 -12.41
CA HIS A 20 10.78 -4.39 -11.48
C HIS A 20 10.24 -3.65 -10.26
N LEU A 21 10.39 -4.26 -9.08
CA LEU A 21 10.00 -3.63 -7.82
C LEU A 21 11.20 -2.89 -7.24
N SER A 22 11.04 -1.59 -7.01
CA SER A 22 12.04 -0.75 -6.36
C SER A 22 11.55 -0.31 -5.00
N LEU A 23 12.29 -0.65 -3.95
CA LEU A 23 12.02 -0.13 -2.62
C LEU A 23 12.56 1.29 -2.53
N VAL A 24 11.70 2.29 -2.36
CA VAL A 24 12.12 3.70 -2.31
C VAL A 24 11.91 4.35 -0.95
N LEU A 25 11.09 3.73 -0.08
CA LEU A 25 10.79 4.24 1.26
C LEU A 25 10.48 3.06 2.20
N VAL A 26 11.01 3.15 3.42
CA VAL A 26 10.66 2.30 4.56
C VAL A 26 10.47 3.19 5.78
N SER A 27 9.35 3.05 6.46
CA SER A 27 9.07 3.76 7.70
C SER A 27 8.62 2.79 8.80
N ARG A 28 9.05 3.05 10.03
CA ARG A 28 8.59 2.45 11.29
C ARG A 28 8.19 3.59 12.23
N SER A 29 7.63 3.25 13.38
CA SER A 29 7.19 4.24 14.38
C SER A 29 8.26 5.27 14.79
N SER A 30 9.55 4.92 14.71
CA SER A 30 10.67 5.79 15.11
C SER A 30 11.83 5.87 14.11
N LYS A 31 11.74 5.20 12.97
CA LYS A 31 12.80 5.17 11.95
C LYS A 31 12.23 5.39 10.57
N LEU A 32 12.93 6.20 9.78
CA LEU A 32 12.60 6.48 8.39
C LEU A 32 13.83 6.30 7.52
N LEU A 33 13.67 5.66 6.38
CA LEU A 33 14.66 5.61 5.31
C LEU A 33 13.91 5.83 3.99
N TYR A 34 14.32 6.81 3.19
CA TYR A 34 13.72 7.04 1.88
C TYR A 34 14.74 7.63 0.92
N SER A 35 14.49 7.44 -0.38
CA SER A 35 15.26 8.05 -1.45
C SER A 35 14.56 9.31 -1.96
N GLU A 36 15.22 10.46 -1.85
CA GLU A 36 14.69 11.74 -2.32
C GLU A 36 14.48 11.78 -3.83
N ASP A 37 15.32 11.07 -4.60
CA ASP A 37 15.32 10.99 -6.05
C ASP A 37 14.72 9.67 -6.60
N PHE A 38 14.06 8.88 -5.74
CA PHE A 38 13.43 7.60 -6.05
C PHE A 38 14.36 6.51 -6.59
N ARG A 39 15.67 6.62 -6.35
CA ARG A 39 16.61 5.50 -6.59
C ARG A 39 16.29 4.32 -5.66
N PRO A 40 16.43 3.08 -6.14
CA PRO A 40 16.16 1.91 -5.31
C PRO A 40 17.08 1.84 -4.09
N LEU A 41 16.48 1.69 -2.91
CA LEU A 41 17.16 1.30 -1.69
C LEU A 41 17.60 -0.17 -1.79
N SER A 42 18.76 -0.45 -1.19
CA SER A 42 19.36 -1.79 -1.23
C SER A 42 18.53 -2.80 -0.44
N LEU A 43 17.99 -3.81 -1.13
CA LEU A 43 17.26 -4.91 -0.48
C LEU A 43 18.14 -5.83 0.39
N SER A 44 19.47 -5.71 0.33
CA SER A 44 20.40 -6.47 1.18
C SER A 44 20.77 -5.74 2.46
N SER A 45 20.78 -4.40 2.46
CA SER A 45 21.23 -3.60 3.61
C SER A 45 20.14 -2.71 4.24
N TRP A 46 18.93 -2.64 3.65
CA TRP A 46 17.87 -1.71 4.09
C TRP A 46 17.61 -1.69 5.60
N ASP A 47 17.71 -2.82 6.31
CA ASP A 47 17.45 -2.86 7.75
C ASP A 47 18.57 -2.18 8.53
N ALA A 48 19.83 -2.45 8.19
CA ALA A 48 20.98 -1.77 8.76
C ALA A 48 20.96 -0.27 8.43
N ASP A 49 20.64 0.09 7.18
CA ASP A 49 20.52 1.48 6.72
C ASP A 49 19.39 2.21 7.46
N LEU A 50 18.25 1.54 7.69
CA LEU A 50 17.13 2.08 8.46
C LEU A 50 17.49 2.26 9.95
N GLN A 51 18.21 1.32 10.56
CA GLN A 51 18.66 1.46 11.94
C GLN A 51 19.65 2.61 12.10
N ALA A 52 20.57 2.76 11.13
CA ALA A 52 21.55 3.83 11.11
C ALA A 52 20.94 5.20 10.77
N SER A 53 19.77 5.23 10.13
CA SER A 53 19.10 6.47 9.75
C SER A 53 18.77 7.36 10.95
N THR A 54 19.07 8.64 10.76
CA THR A 54 18.80 9.76 11.67
C THR A 54 17.79 10.74 11.09
N LEU A 55 17.17 10.39 9.95
CA LEU A 55 16.15 11.22 9.31
C LEU A 55 14.95 11.41 10.25
N PRO A 56 14.38 12.62 10.33
CA PRO A 56 13.17 12.85 11.08
C PRO A 56 12.00 12.07 10.47
N ILE A 57 11.10 11.57 11.31
CA ILE A 57 9.88 10.92 10.84
C ILE A 57 9.02 11.93 10.08
N LEU A 58 8.56 11.53 8.90
CA LEU A 58 7.62 12.30 8.10
C LEU A 58 6.18 11.95 8.49
N ALA A 59 5.33 12.96 8.58
CA ALA A 59 3.89 12.77 8.73
C ALA A 59 3.33 12.08 7.47
N PRO A 60 2.21 11.33 7.56
CA PRO A 60 1.64 10.64 6.41
C PRO A 60 1.36 11.56 5.21
N ALA A 61 0.93 12.79 5.44
CA ALA A 61 0.73 13.78 4.39
C ALA A 61 2.01 14.10 3.60
N GLN A 62 3.16 14.23 4.28
CA GLN A 62 4.46 14.47 3.66
C GLN A 62 4.95 13.24 2.88
N ILE A 63 4.68 12.03 3.39
CA ILE A 63 4.95 10.79 2.67
C ILE A 63 4.11 10.73 1.39
N ALA A 64 2.81 11.07 1.46
CA ALA A 64 1.94 11.11 0.29
C ALA A 64 2.41 12.13 -0.75
N GLU A 65 2.89 13.30 -0.32
CA GLU A 65 3.47 14.32 -1.20
C GLU A 65 4.77 13.87 -1.86
N HIS A 66 5.63 13.20 -1.11
CA HIS A 66 6.86 12.66 -1.67
C HIS A 66 6.55 11.56 -2.69
N LEU A 67 5.79 10.53 -2.31
CA LEU A 67 5.47 9.40 -3.18
C LEU A 67 4.63 9.80 -4.42
N GLY A 68 3.75 10.80 -4.29
CA GLY A 68 2.97 11.31 -5.42
C GLY A 68 3.78 12.06 -6.48
N ARG A 69 5.06 12.37 -6.21
CA ARG A 69 5.99 12.98 -7.18
C ARG A 69 6.87 11.95 -7.90
N ALA A 70 6.74 10.67 -7.56
CA ALA A 70 7.52 9.63 -8.22
C ALA A 70 7.19 9.60 -9.72
N PRO A 71 8.19 9.41 -10.60
CA PRO A 71 7.96 9.34 -12.04
C PRO A 71 7.25 8.05 -12.46
N GLU A 72 7.30 7.02 -11.62
CA GLU A 72 6.74 5.69 -11.84
C GLU A 72 5.55 5.42 -10.92
N ARG A 73 4.77 4.37 -11.22
CA ARG A 73 3.66 3.95 -10.35
C ARG A 73 4.16 3.52 -8.98
N VAL A 74 3.54 4.06 -7.93
CA VAL A 74 3.88 3.73 -6.54
C VAL A 74 2.78 2.93 -5.87
N VAL A 75 3.20 1.93 -5.09
CA VAL A 75 2.34 1.19 -4.17
C VAL A 75 2.84 1.43 -2.75
N LEU A 76 2.01 2.04 -1.91
CA LEU A 76 2.19 2.08 -0.47
C LEU A 76 1.72 0.76 0.12
N VAL A 77 2.63 0.04 0.77
CA VAL A 77 2.29 -1.14 1.57
C VAL A 77 2.19 -0.74 3.04
N ASP A 78 0.97 -0.46 3.52
CA ASP A 78 0.76 -0.11 4.94
C ASP A 78 0.52 -1.37 5.77
N ASN A 79 1.57 -1.83 6.44
CA ASN A 79 1.51 -2.91 7.44
C ASN A 79 1.54 -2.38 8.89
N THR A 80 1.06 -1.16 9.12
CA THR A 80 0.95 -0.58 10.45
C THR A 80 -0.42 -0.86 11.08
N SER A 81 -0.55 -0.52 12.36
CA SER A 81 -1.82 -0.39 13.05
C SER A 81 -2.20 1.09 13.25
N SER A 82 -1.65 2.00 12.46
CA SER A 82 -1.82 3.44 12.65
C SER A 82 -3.16 3.92 12.11
N GLU A 83 -3.92 4.64 12.93
CA GLU A 83 -5.15 5.30 12.48
C GLU A 83 -4.85 6.52 11.62
N ASP A 84 -3.80 7.25 11.98
CA ASP A 84 -3.35 8.44 11.25
C ASP A 84 -2.95 8.09 9.81
N VAL A 85 -2.22 6.98 9.60
CA VAL A 85 -1.86 6.51 8.25
C VAL A 85 -3.11 6.14 7.45
N ALA A 86 -4.04 5.38 8.05
CA ALA A 86 -5.30 4.98 7.44
C ALA A 86 -6.18 6.18 7.05
N ALA A 87 -6.27 7.20 7.91
CA ALA A 87 -7.02 8.42 7.66
C ALA A 87 -6.48 9.22 6.46
N HIS A 88 -5.22 9.02 6.10
CA HIS A 88 -4.58 9.70 4.97
C HIS A 88 -4.64 8.89 3.66
N TYR A 89 -5.23 7.69 3.62
CA TYR A 89 -5.40 6.93 2.37
C TYR A 89 -6.05 7.73 1.24
N PRO A 90 -7.12 8.53 1.46
CA PRO A 90 -7.68 9.36 0.40
C PRO A 90 -6.65 10.29 -0.25
N LEU A 91 -5.69 10.79 0.54
CA LEU A 91 -4.63 11.68 0.05
C LEU A 91 -3.57 10.93 -0.77
N PHE A 92 -3.18 9.72 -0.36
CA PHE A 92 -2.30 8.86 -1.16
C PHE A 92 -2.96 8.53 -2.51
N LEU A 93 -4.21 8.07 -2.46
CA LEU A 93 -4.98 7.65 -3.63
C LEU A 93 -5.21 8.80 -4.61
N LYS A 94 -5.59 10.00 -4.14
CA LYS A 94 -5.74 11.20 -4.98
C LYS A 94 -4.45 11.63 -5.68
N ARG A 95 -3.28 11.18 -5.19
CA ARG A 95 -1.98 11.41 -5.83
C ARG A 95 -1.51 10.25 -6.70
N GLY A 96 -2.39 9.32 -7.05
CA GLY A 96 -2.07 8.16 -7.87
C GLY A 96 -1.28 7.07 -7.14
N VAL A 97 -1.04 7.22 -5.83
CA VAL A 97 -0.35 6.21 -5.02
C VAL A 97 -1.37 5.14 -4.63
N SER A 98 -1.17 3.92 -5.13
CA SER A 98 -2.01 2.79 -4.75
C SER A 98 -1.67 2.32 -3.34
N VAL A 99 -2.63 1.79 -2.60
CA VAL A 99 -2.47 1.30 -1.23
C VAL A 99 -2.78 -0.19 -1.17
N VAL A 100 -1.90 -0.97 -0.55
CA VAL A 100 -2.12 -2.37 -0.19
C VAL A 100 -1.94 -2.51 1.32
N THR A 101 -2.93 -3.06 2.03
CA THR A 101 -2.91 -2.95 3.49
C THR A 101 -3.71 -4.04 4.22
N PRO A 102 -3.17 -4.62 5.32
CA PRO A 102 -3.97 -5.29 6.34
C PRO A 102 -4.55 -4.36 7.42
N ASN A 103 -4.27 -3.05 7.37
CA ASN A 103 -4.74 -2.09 8.37
C ASN A 103 -6.26 -1.88 8.25
N LYS A 104 -7.01 -2.61 9.08
CA LYS A 104 -8.47 -2.59 9.08
C LYS A 104 -9.09 -1.22 9.41
N LYS A 105 -8.35 -0.30 10.06
CA LYS A 105 -8.90 0.99 10.52
C LYS A 105 -9.45 1.85 9.39
N ALA A 106 -8.92 1.72 8.18
CA ALA A 106 -9.40 2.43 7.01
C ALA A 106 -10.79 1.98 6.55
N PHE A 107 -11.14 0.70 6.74
CA PHE A 107 -12.36 0.08 6.22
C PHE A 107 -13.36 -0.32 7.31
N SER A 108 -12.92 -0.34 8.57
CA SER A 108 -13.76 -0.55 9.75
C SER A 108 -13.92 0.72 10.60
N GLY A 109 -13.45 1.87 10.09
CA GLY A 109 -13.52 3.17 10.75
C GLY A 109 -14.85 3.87 10.50
N SER A 110 -14.82 5.18 10.28
CA SER A 110 -16.02 5.93 9.92
C SER A 110 -16.49 5.63 8.50
N TYR A 111 -17.80 5.71 8.27
CA TYR A 111 -18.36 5.58 6.92
C TYR A 111 -17.84 6.66 5.96
N ALA A 112 -17.67 7.89 6.46
CA ALA A 112 -17.11 9.00 5.70
C ALA A 112 -15.69 8.70 5.19
N LEU A 113 -14.82 8.11 6.01
CA LEU A 113 -13.47 7.72 5.58
C LEU A 113 -13.53 6.66 4.47
N TRP A 114 -14.43 5.69 4.58
CA TRP A 114 -14.63 4.69 3.53
C TRP A 114 -15.11 5.33 2.23
N GLU A 115 -16.09 6.24 2.29
CA GLU A 115 -16.58 6.98 1.12
C GLU A 115 -15.45 7.80 0.46
N ASP A 116 -14.61 8.47 1.26
CA ASP A 116 -13.47 9.24 0.78
C ASP A 116 -12.43 8.36 0.07
N ILE A 117 -12.18 7.15 0.58
CA ILE A 117 -11.28 6.16 -0.04
C ILE A 117 -11.85 5.69 -1.39
N VAL A 118 -13.14 5.36 -1.44
CA VAL A 118 -13.82 4.93 -2.68
C VAL A 118 -13.83 6.06 -3.70
N ALA A 119 -14.17 7.28 -3.29
CA ALA A 119 -14.17 8.45 -4.16
C ALA A 119 -12.77 8.76 -4.70
N ALA A 120 -11.73 8.66 -3.86
CA ALA A 120 -10.35 8.84 -4.30
C ALA A 120 -9.91 7.77 -5.31
N THR A 121 -10.28 6.50 -5.09
CA THR A 121 -9.99 5.39 -6.01
C THR A 121 -10.66 5.57 -7.37
N ASN A 122 -11.88 6.11 -7.38
CA ASN A 122 -12.65 6.34 -8.61
C ASN A 122 -12.30 7.66 -9.32
N SER A 123 -11.44 8.50 -8.74
CA SER A 123 -11.06 9.78 -9.33
C SER A 123 -10.11 9.59 -10.53
N PRO A 124 -10.13 10.49 -11.54
CA PRO A 124 -9.20 10.42 -12.66
C PRO A 124 -7.75 10.49 -12.18
N GLY A 125 -6.94 9.48 -12.52
CA GLY A 125 -5.56 9.37 -12.05
C GLY A 125 -5.41 8.88 -10.60
N GLY A 126 -6.51 8.46 -9.96
CA GLY A 126 -6.51 7.87 -8.63
C GLY A 126 -5.76 6.54 -8.57
N GLY A 127 -5.11 6.28 -7.44
CA GLY A 127 -4.52 4.98 -7.11
C GLY A 127 -5.59 3.93 -6.79
N LEU A 128 -5.16 2.67 -6.67
CA LEU A 128 -6.03 1.55 -6.28
C LEU A 128 -5.88 1.23 -4.79
N ALA A 129 -6.95 0.76 -4.15
CA ALA A 129 -6.93 0.31 -2.76
C ALA A 129 -7.22 -1.19 -2.66
N PHE A 130 -6.28 -1.96 -2.10
CA PHE A 130 -6.41 -3.39 -1.85
C PHE A 130 -6.25 -3.69 -0.36
N HIS A 131 -7.20 -4.46 0.19
CA HIS A 131 -7.32 -4.66 1.64
C HIS A 131 -7.68 -6.10 2.03
N GLU A 132 -7.36 -7.07 1.16
CA GLU A 132 -7.65 -8.49 1.34
C GLU A 132 -7.28 -8.97 2.75
N SER A 133 -6.05 -8.70 3.16
CA SER A 133 -5.53 -9.16 4.46
C SER A 133 -6.05 -8.41 5.68
N SER A 134 -7.00 -7.49 5.52
CA SER A 134 -7.70 -6.87 6.65
C SER A 134 -8.77 -7.79 7.27
N VAL A 135 -9.23 -8.80 6.53
CA VAL A 135 -10.22 -9.80 6.97
C VAL A 135 -9.72 -11.20 6.56
N GLY A 136 -9.73 -12.17 7.47
CA GLY A 136 -9.28 -13.53 7.13
C GLY A 136 -7.77 -13.69 6.83
N ALA A 137 -6.97 -12.65 7.05
CA ALA A 137 -5.52 -12.64 6.90
C ALA A 137 -5.01 -13.07 5.50
N GLY A 138 -4.60 -14.33 5.34
CA GLY A 138 -4.13 -14.86 4.06
C GLY A 138 -5.24 -15.50 3.21
N LEU A 139 -6.46 -15.60 3.75
CA LEU A 139 -7.60 -16.19 3.05
C LEU A 139 -8.21 -15.16 2.09
N PRO A 140 -8.64 -15.58 0.89
CA PRO A 140 -9.21 -14.69 -0.14
C PRO A 140 -10.68 -14.31 0.18
N VAL A 141 -10.96 -13.83 1.39
CA VAL A 141 -12.34 -13.53 1.83
C VAL A 141 -12.98 -12.41 1.00
N ILE A 142 -12.29 -11.29 0.82
CA ILE A 142 -12.83 -10.11 0.15
C ILE A 142 -12.90 -10.36 -1.35
N SER A 143 -11.84 -10.91 -1.95
CA SER A 143 -11.85 -11.22 -3.39
C SER A 143 -12.92 -12.26 -3.73
N THR A 144 -13.08 -13.32 -2.94
CA THR A 144 -14.13 -14.32 -3.17
C THR A 144 -15.53 -13.72 -3.05
N LEU A 145 -15.80 -12.90 -2.03
CA LEU A 145 -17.11 -12.24 -1.91
C LEU A 145 -17.38 -11.28 -3.07
N LYS A 146 -16.36 -10.53 -3.49
CA LYS A 146 -16.46 -9.64 -4.64
C LYS A 146 -16.76 -10.41 -5.92
N GLU A 147 -16.05 -11.49 -6.17
CA GLU A 147 -16.27 -12.36 -7.34
C GLU A 147 -17.69 -12.92 -7.37
N LEU A 148 -18.18 -13.46 -6.25
CA LEU A 148 -19.56 -13.97 -6.15
C LEU A 148 -20.59 -12.90 -6.51
N VAL A 149 -20.47 -11.70 -5.93
CA VAL A 149 -21.38 -10.58 -6.23
C VAL A 149 -21.27 -10.14 -7.70
N ASP A 150 -20.05 -10.04 -8.22
CA ASP A 150 -19.79 -9.63 -9.61
C ASP A 150 -20.32 -10.69 -10.61
N THR A 151 -20.43 -11.97 -10.22
CA THR A 151 -21.04 -13.05 -11.03
C THR A 151 -22.55 -13.20 -10.85
N GLY A 152 -23.17 -12.36 -10.02
CA GLY A 152 -24.62 -12.29 -9.85
C GLY A 152 -25.18 -13.08 -8.67
N ASP A 153 -24.33 -13.64 -7.80
CA ASP A 153 -24.77 -14.25 -6.54
C ASP A 153 -25.21 -13.17 -5.53
N GLU A 154 -26.26 -13.49 -4.77
CA GLU A 154 -26.74 -12.64 -3.68
C GLU A 154 -26.25 -13.19 -2.34
N ILE A 155 -25.45 -12.40 -1.61
CA ILE A 155 -24.96 -12.80 -0.28
C ILE A 155 -26.12 -12.75 0.72
N ARG A 156 -26.57 -13.92 1.16
CA ARG A 156 -27.64 -14.05 2.17
C ARG A 156 -27.15 -13.88 3.60
N ARG A 157 -25.96 -14.40 3.91
CA ARG A 157 -25.37 -14.42 5.26
C ARG A 157 -23.86 -14.67 5.18
N ILE A 158 -23.11 -14.09 6.12
CA ILE A 158 -21.71 -14.38 6.41
C ILE A 158 -21.63 -14.73 7.91
N GLU A 159 -20.91 -15.79 8.26
CA GLU A 159 -20.69 -16.27 9.64
C GLU A 159 -19.21 -16.46 9.95
#